data_AF-A0A7K6VD16-F1
#
_entry.id   AF-A0A7K6VD16-F1
#
_cell.length_a   1.000
_cell.length_b   1.000
_cell.length_c   1.000
_cell.angle_alpha   90.00
_cell.angle_beta   90.00
_cell.angle_gamma   90.00
#
_symmetry.space_group_name_H-M   'P 1'
#
loop_
_entity.id
_entity.type
_entity.pdbx_description
1 polymer ?
#
loop_
_entity_poly.entity_id
_entity_poly.type
_entity_poly.pdbx_seq_one_letter_code
_entity_poly.pdbx_strand_id
1 'polypeptide(L)'
;MLIMRGARINVMNRGDDTPLHLAASHGHRDIVQKLMQFKADINAVNEHGNTPLHYACFWGHEQVAEDLVGSGALVSIANKYGETPTDKAKMPLREVLKERAEKLGQSLTKIPYKDTFWKGTTRTRPRNGTLNKLAGIDFKQLSLSQKLNENQSGELWKGRWQGNDIIIKMLKIRDWTTRKSRDFNEEYPKLRIFSHPNVLPVLGACQAPPAPHPIIISHWMPYGSLYNVLHEGTNFVVDQMQAVKFAFDIARGMAFLHTLEPLIPRHHLNSRSVMIDEDMTARISMADVKFSFQCPGRMYAPAWVAPEGECPVPSPPRPALHPQPHSAPSHLPALQKKPEEINRRSADMWSFAVLLWELVTREVPFADLSNMEIGMKVALEGLRPTIPPGISPHICKLMKICMNEDPAKRPKFDMIVPILEKMQEK
;
A
#
# COMPACT_ATOMS: atom_id res chain seq x y z
N MET A 1 0.73 24.59 15.58
CA MET A 1 2.01 23.85 15.68
C MET A 1 1.99 22.53 14.90
N LEU A 2 1.10 21.58 15.21
CA LEU A 2 1.07 20.26 14.57
C LEU A 2 0.98 20.31 13.04
N ILE A 3 0.07 21.12 12.48
CA ILE A 3 -0.09 21.28 11.03
C ILE A 3 1.21 21.77 10.37
N MET A 4 1.92 22.72 11.00
CA MET A 4 3.20 23.25 10.50
C MET A 4 4.35 22.24 10.60
N ARG A 5 4.21 21.19 11.42
CA ARG A 5 5.17 20.09 11.57
C ARG A 5 4.78 18.86 10.72
N GLY A 6 3.89 19.02 9.74
CA GLY A 6 3.52 17.96 8.80
C GLY A 6 2.36 17.06 9.25
N ALA A 7 1.59 17.44 10.29
CA ALA A 7 0.41 16.68 10.66
C ALA A 7 -0.63 16.70 9.52
N ARG A 8 -1.18 15.52 9.21
CA ARG A 8 -2.20 15.35 8.17
C ARG A 8 -3.52 15.97 8.62
N ILE A 9 -4.16 16.73 7.73
CA ILE A 9 -5.29 17.61 8.07
C ILE A 9 -6.64 16.88 7.98
N ASN A 10 -6.76 15.92 7.07
CA ASN A 10 -7.98 15.15 6.83
C ASN A 10 -7.94 13.76 7.46
N VAL A 11 -7.21 13.60 8.57
CA VAL A 11 -7.26 12.36 9.36
C VAL A 11 -8.64 12.19 9.98
N MET A 12 -9.05 10.94 10.22
CA MET A 12 -10.37 10.62 10.73
C MET A 12 -10.27 9.87 12.06
N ASN A 13 -11.18 10.15 12.99
CA ASN A 13 -11.33 9.38 14.22
C ASN A 13 -12.17 8.09 13.98
N ARG A 14 -12.59 7.40 15.05
CA ARG A 14 -13.39 6.15 14.96
C ARG A 14 -14.79 6.33 14.37
N GLY A 15 -15.33 7.55 14.40
CA GLY A 15 -16.62 7.91 13.80
C GLY A 15 -16.49 8.54 12.42
N ASP A 16 -15.30 8.46 11.82
CA ASP A 16 -14.92 9.15 10.58
C ASP A 16 -14.96 10.69 10.67
N ASP A 17 -14.94 11.27 11.87
CA ASP A 17 -14.87 12.73 12.03
C ASP A 17 -13.46 13.22 11.76
N THR A 18 -13.34 14.22 10.90
CA THR A 18 -12.08 14.96 10.68
C THR A 18 -11.86 16.01 11.76
N PRO A 19 -10.64 16.55 11.92
CA PRO A 19 -10.40 17.73 12.77
C PRO A 19 -11.39 18.88 12.49
N LEU A 20 -11.82 19.03 11.23
CA LEU A 20 -12.79 20.06 10.84
C LEU A 20 -14.21 19.78 11.38
N HIS A 21 -14.63 18.51 11.44
CA HIS A 21 -15.91 18.13 12.08
C HIS A 21 -15.90 18.50 13.57
N LEU A 22 -14.83 18.14 14.26
CA LEU A 22 -14.70 18.38 15.71
C LEU A 22 -14.58 19.88 16.02
N ALA A 23 -13.81 20.62 15.24
CA ALA A 23 -13.74 22.08 15.38
C ALA A 23 -15.11 22.74 15.13
N ALA A 24 -15.85 22.24 14.14
CA ALA A 24 -17.19 22.73 13.84
C ALA A 24 -18.23 22.37 14.91
N SER A 25 -18.16 21.18 15.52
CA SER A 25 -19.09 20.77 16.59
C SER A 25 -18.91 21.57 17.88
N HIS A 26 -17.70 22.04 18.14
CA HIS A 26 -17.37 22.83 19.34
C HIS A 26 -17.37 24.35 19.11
N GLY A 27 -17.66 24.83 17.89
CA GLY A 27 -17.72 26.26 17.60
C GLY A 27 -16.35 26.97 17.59
N HIS A 28 -15.26 26.22 17.44
CA HIS A 28 -13.89 26.76 17.45
C HIS A 28 -13.54 27.41 16.11
N ARG A 29 -14.08 28.61 15.90
CA ARG A 29 -13.99 29.36 14.63
C ARG A 29 -12.55 29.59 14.16
N ASP A 30 -11.65 29.92 15.07
CA ASP A 30 -10.22 30.12 14.81
C ASP A 30 -9.54 28.83 14.29
N ILE A 31 -9.86 27.69 14.89
CA ILE A 31 -9.38 26.38 14.44
C ILE A 31 -9.98 26.03 13.07
N VAL A 32 -11.28 26.27 12.86
CA VAL A 32 -11.94 26.07 11.57
C VAL A 32 -11.26 26.88 10.46
N GLN A 33 -11.04 28.17 10.68
CA GLN A 33 -10.33 29.04 9.73
C GLN A 33 -8.92 28.53 9.46
N LYS A 34 -8.19 28.09 10.50
CA LYS A 34 -6.84 27.54 10.32
C LYS A 34 -6.85 26.25 9.51
N LEU A 35 -7.79 25.35 9.74
CA LEU A 35 -7.93 24.10 8.98
C LEU A 35 -8.29 24.38 7.51
N MET A 36 -9.19 25.32 7.25
CA MET A 36 -9.53 25.75 5.88
C MET A 36 -8.35 26.38 5.16
N GLN A 37 -7.55 27.23 5.84
CA GLN A 37 -6.33 27.81 5.28
C GLN A 37 -5.35 26.75 4.76
N PHE A 38 -5.29 25.60 5.43
CA PHE A 38 -4.45 24.48 5.01
C PHE A 38 -5.19 23.43 4.17
N LYS A 39 -6.29 23.80 3.50
CA LYS A 39 -7.03 22.94 2.56
C LYS A 39 -7.62 21.69 3.19
N ALA A 40 -8.17 21.79 4.40
CA ALA A 40 -9.06 20.76 4.93
C ALA A 40 -10.22 20.46 3.97
N ASP A 41 -10.64 19.21 3.89
CA ASP A 41 -11.80 18.82 3.08
C ASP A 41 -13.09 19.30 3.78
N ILE A 42 -13.66 20.38 3.23
CA ILE A 42 -14.82 21.10 3.77
C ILE A 42 -16.10 20.26 3.69
N ASN A 43 -16.19 19.36 2.70
CA ASN A 43 -17.36 18.52 2.45
C ASN A 43 -17.12 17.05 2.84
N ALA A 44 -16.09 16.77 3.64
CA ALA A 44 -15.85 15.44 4.18
C ALA A 44 -17.09 14.90 4.92
N VAL A 45 -17.36 13.61 4.78
CA VAL A 45 -18.52 12.96 5.41
C VAL A 45 -18.10 11.89 6.42
N ASN A 46 -18.68 11.96 7.61
CA ASN A 46 -18.44 11.00 8.69
C ASN A 46 -19.25 9.70 8.52
N GLU A 47 -19.24 8.82 9.53
CA GLU A 47 -19.91 7.51 9.43
C GLU A 47 -21.43 7.60 9.33
N HIS A 48 -22.02 8.74 9.71
CA HIS A 48 -23.45 9.04 9.60
C HIS A 48 -23.80 9.81 8.33
N GLY A 49 -22.81 10.12 7.48
CA GLY A 49 -22.99 10.98 6.32
C GLY A 49 -23.09 12.47 6.66
N ASN A 50 -22.78 12.86 7.90
CA ASN A 50 -22.76 14.26 8.29
C ASN A 50 -21.46 14.92 7.83
N THR A 51 -21.56 16.16 7.39
CA THR A 51 -20.42 17.05 7.06
C THR A 51 -20.08 17.96 8.24
N PRO A 52 -18.94 18.67 8.25
CA PRO A 52 -18.66 19.68 9.27
C PRO A 52 -19.78 20.74 9.39
N LEU A 53 -20.42 21.09 8.26
CA LEU A 53 -21.55 22.03 8.25
C LEU A 53 -22.78 21.46 8.97
N HIS A 54 -23.04 20.15 8.90
CA HIS A 54 -24.14 19.54 9.68
C HIS A 54 -23.93 19.75 11.18
N TYR A 55 -22.69 19.60 11.67
CA TYR A 55 -22.36 19.81 13.07
C TYR A 55 -22.52 21.28 13.47
N ALA A 56 -21.99 22.21 12.68
CA ALA A 56 -22.14 23.64 12.95
C ALA A 56 -23.62 24.05 13.01
N CYS A 57 -24.44 23.57 12.07
CA CYS A 57 -25.88 23.83 12.04
C CYS A 57 -26.63 23.21 13.22
N PHE A 58 -26.35 21.94 13.54
CA PHE A 58 -27.02 21.21 14.63
C PHE A 58 -26.75 21.86 16.00
N TRP A 59 -25.51 22.28 16.24
CA TRP A 59 -25.13 22.93 17.49
C TRP A 59 -25.38 24.44 17.51
N GLY A 60 -25.79 25.04 16.38
CA GLY A 60 -26.13 26.46 16.28
C GLY A 60 -24.93 27.40 16.26
N HIS A 61 -23.78 26.95 15.78
CA HIS A 61 -22.56 27.77 15.67
C HIS A 61 -22.60 28.62 14.39
N GLU A 62 -23.39 29.70 14.42
CA GLU A 62 -23.75 30.52 13.25
C GLU A 62 -22.52 31.02 12.48
N GLN A 63 -21.56 31.64 13.17
CA GLN A 63 -20.34 32.18 12.55
C GLN A 63 -19.49 31.09 11.87
N VAL A 64 -19.44 29.88 12.45
CA VAL A 64 -18.72 28.75 11.87
C VAL A 64 -19.44 28.23 10.64
N ALA A 65 -20.76 28.10 10.69
CA ALA A 65 -21.57 27.65 9.56
C ALA A 65 -21.43 28.61 8.36
N GLU A 66 -21.46 29.91 8.64
CA GLU A 66 -21.25 30.97 7.65
C GLU A 66 -19.86 30.93 7.02
N ASP A 67 -18.79 30.79 7.83
CA ASP A 67 -17.41 30.68 7.35
C ASP A 67 -17.22 29.43 6.48
N LEU A 68 -17.84 28.31 6.86
CA LEU A 68 -17.82 27.05 6.09
C LEU A 68 -18.51 27.22 4.73
N VAL A 69 -19.71 27.80 4.68
CA VAL A 69 -20.42 28.07 3.41
C VAL A 69 -19.63 29.04 2.55
N GLY A 70 -19.09 30.11 3.14
CA GLY A 70 -18.21 31.05 2.46
C GLY A 70 -16.96 30.43 1.85
N SER A 71 -16.52 29.29 2.38
CA SER A 71 -15.35 28.55 1.91
C SER A 71 -15.70 27.38 0.99
N GLY A 72 -16.97 27.21 0.59
CA GLY A 72 -17.42 26.18 -0.36
C GLY A 72 -18.06 24.93 0.26
N ALA A 73 -18.52 25.00 1.52
CA ALA A 73 -19.36 23.95 2.08
C ALA A 73 -20.71 23.90 1.36
N LEU A 74 -21.13 22.70 0.96
CA LEU A 74 -22.38 22.48 0.26
C LEU A 74 -23.54 22.35 1.25
N VAL A 75 -24.55 23.21 1.11
CA VAL A 75 -25.76 23.19 1.95
C VAL A 75 -26.74 22.07 1.59
N SER A 76 -26.52 21.38 0.46
CA SER A 76 -27.47 20.41 -0.10
C SER A 76 -27.09 18.94 0.09
N ILE A 77 -25.94 18.64 0.71
CA ILE A 77 -25.50 17.26 0.99
C ILE A 77 -26.43 16.63 2.03
N ALA A 78 -27.13 15.55 1.68
CA ALA A 78 -27.91 14.80 2.65
C ALA A 78 -27.06 13.75 3.39
N ASN A 79 -27.34 13.58 4.68
CA ASN A 79 -26.79 12.50 5.51
C ASN A 79 -27.58 11.18 5.34
N LYS A 80 -27.23 10.14 6.12
CA LYS A 80 -27.92 8.82 6.09
C LYS A 80 -29.41 8.87 6.41
N TYR A 81 -29.84 9.90 7.12
CA TYR A 81 -31.23 10.13 7.51
C TYR A 81 -31.98 10.98 6.47
N GLY A 82 -31.30 11.35 5.37
CA GLY A 82 -31.86 12.20 4.34
C GLY A 82 -31.95 13.67 4.78
N GLU A 83 -31.24 14.10 5.81
CA GLU A 83 -31.27 15.48 6.29
C GLU A 83 -30.07 16.24 5.73
N THR A 84 -30.29 17.47 5.28
CA THR A 84 -29.23 18.40 4.87
C THR A 84 -28.72 19.23 6.06
N PRO A 85 -27.56 19.91 5.95
CA PRO A 85 -27.10 20.80 7.01
C PRO A 85 -28.13 21.88 7.36
N THR A 86 -28.83 22.42 6.35
CA THR A 86 -29.89 23.41 6.56
C THR A 86 -31.12 22.84 7.26
N ASP A 87 -31.40 21.55 7.12
CA ASP A 87 -32.50 20.88 7.85
C ASP A 87 -32.18 20.79 9.35
N LYS A 88 -30.89 20.63 9.71
CA LYS A 88 -30.40 20.63 11.10
C LYS A 88 -30.28 22.01 11.72
N ALA A 89 -30.28 23.08 10.92
CA ALA A 89 -30.17 24.45 11.40
C ALA A 89 -31.49 24.98 11.99
N LYS A 90 -31.40 25.88 12.97
CA LYS A 90 -32.54 26.67 13.46
C LYS A 90 -33.03 27.64 12.37
N MET A 91 -34.30 28.02 12.43
CA MET A 91 -34.99 28.86 11.42
C MET A 91 -34.20 30.13 10.98
N PRO A 92 -33.64 30.97 11.86
CA PRO A 92 -32.90 32.16 11.40
C PRO A 92 -31.62 31.80 10.62
N LEU A 93 -30.85 30.83 11.12
CA LEU A 93 -29.61 30.40 10.48
C LEU A 93 -29.87 29.70 9.13
N ARG A 94 -30.96 28.93 9.02
CA ARG A 94 -31.32 28.22 7.79
C ARG A 94 -31.44 29.15 6.60
N GLU A 95 -32.19 30.23 6.74
CA GLU A 95 -32.43 31.17 5.64
C GLU A 95 -31.16 31.93 5.26
N VAL A 96 -30.37 32.35 6.27
CA VAL A 96 -29.07 33.00 6.05
C VAL A 96 -28.12 32.11 5.26
N LEU A 97 -28.03 30.82 5.59
CA LEU A 97 -27.15 29.89 4.89
C LEU A 97 -27.62 29.60 3.46
N LYS A 98 -28.93 29.51 3.21
CA LYS A 98 -29.48 29.34 1.87
C LYS A 98 -29.23 30.55 0.99
N GLU A 99 -29.57 31.75 1.48
CA GLU A 99 -29.33 33.01 0.77
C GLU A 99 -27.85 33.17 0.43
N ARG A 100 -26.96 32.85 1.37
CA ARG A 100 -25.51 32.89 1.15
C ARG A 100 -25.04 31.85 0.13
N ALA A 101 -25.57 30.63 0.19
CA ALA A 101 -25.23 29.59 -0.78
C ALA A 101 -25.69 29.96 -2.20
N GLU A 102 -26.88 30.55 -2.36
CA GLU A 102 -27.38 31.07 -3.63
C GLU A 102 -26.51 32.21 -4.17
N LYS A 103 -26.13 33.17 -3.33
CA LYS A 103 -25.19 34.25 -3.70
C LYS A 103 -23.83 33.72 -4.18
N LEU A 104 -23.41 32.57 -3.67
CA LEU A 104 -22.18 31.89 -4.09
C LEU A 104 -22.40 30.94 -5.29
N GLY A 105 -23.60 30.92 -5.89
CA GLY A 105 -23.92 30.12 -7.07
C GLY A 105 -24.11 28.62 -6.80
N GLN A 106 -24.37 28.21 -5.55
CA GLN A 106 -24.63 26.81 -5.23
C GLN A 106 -26.04 26.39 -5.66
N SER A 107 -26.17 25.16 -6.16
CA SER A 107 -27.47 24.54 -6.36
C SER A 107 -28.06 24.04 -5.04
N LEU A 108 -29.28 24.46 -4.73
CA LEU A 108 -30.04 23.97 -3.57
C LEU A 108 -30.67 22.59 -3.80
N THR A 109 -30.47 21.99 -4.98
CA THR A 109 -30.94 20.62 -5.25
C THR A 109 -30.27 19.64 -4.29
N LYS A 110 -31.09 18.95 -3.50
CA LYS A 110 -30.64 17.95 -2.52
C LYS A 110 -29.78 16.88 -3.18
N ILE A 111 -28.56 16.73 -2.69
CA ILE A 111 -27.62 15.68 -3.10
C ILE A 111 -27.90 14.48 -2.20
N PRO A 112 -28.43 13.36 -2.71
CA PRO A 112 -28.77 12.21 -1.89
C PRO A 112 -27.51 11.57 -1.31
N TYR A 113 -27.61 11.10 -0.06
CA TYR A 113 -26.57 10.27 0.54
C TYR A 113 -26.40 9.01 -0.30
N LYS A 114 -25.19 8.79 -0.82
CA LYS A 114 -24.81 7.53 -1.45
C LYS A 114 -24.03 6.71 -0.45
N ASP A 115 -24.56 5.56 -0.08
CA ASP A 115 -23.84 4.63 0.77
C ASP A 115 -22.68 4.04 -0.04
N THR A 116 -21.50 4.63 0.14
CA THR A 116 -20.24 4.12 -0.43
C THR A 116 -19.71 2.94 0.38
N PHE A 117 -20.38 2.57 1.47
CA PHE A 117 -20.10 1.35 2.23
C PHE A 117 -20.69 0.13 1.53
N TRP A 118 -19.79 -0.78 1.16
CA TRP A 118 -20.07 -2.07 0.55
C TRP A 118 -20.98 -2.92 1.45
N LYS A 119 -22.24 -3.10 1.06
CA LYS A 119 -23.18 -4.08 1.64
C LYS A 119 -22.70 -5.49 1.29
N GLY A 120 -21.75 -6.04 2.06
CA GLY A 120 -21.24 -7.39 1.83
C GLY A 120 -20.27 -7.94 2.88
N THR A 121 -19.80 -7.14 3.83
CA THR A 121 -18.93 -7.63 4.93
C THR A 121 -19.62 -7.45 6.27
N THR A 122 -20.44 -8.44 6.63
CA THR A 122 -20.92 -8.62 7.99
C THR A 122 -19.74 -8.86 8.93
N ARG A 123 -19.55 -7.94 9.89
CA ARG A 123 -18.67 -8.04 11.07
C ARG A 123 -17.17 -8.23 10.77
N THR A 124 -16.50 -7.13 10.42
CA THR A 124 -15.38 -6.54 11.20
C THR A 124 -14.82 -5.37 10.40
N ARG A 125 -15.20 -4.15 10.80
CA ARG A 125 -14.40 -2.95 10.52
C ARG A 125 -12.94 -3.26 10.92
N PRO A 126 -11.93 -3.03 10.08
CA PRO A 126 -10.59 -2.85 10.63
C PRO A 126 -10.68 -1.63 11.55
N ARG A 127 -10.39 -1.81 12.84
CA ARG A 127 -10.38 -0.75 13.87
C ARG A 127 -9.29 0.32 13.65
N ASN A 128 -8.68 0.35 12.47
CA ASN A 128 -7.61 1.25 12.11
C ASN A 128 -8.16 2.20 11.04
N GLY A 129 -8.21 3.50 11.35
CA GLY A 129 -8.67 4.58 10.46
C GLY A 129 -7.77 4.80 9.23
N THR A 130 -7.54 3.75 8.45
CA THR A 130 -6.52 3.69 7.39
C THR A 130 -7.09 3.34 6.02
N LEU A 131 -8.38 3.04 5.89
CA LEU A 131 -9.01 2.87 4.59
C LEU A 131 -9.55 4.22 4.12
N ASN A 132 -8.66 4.99 3.48
CA ASN A 132 -8.98 6.26 2.85
C ASN A 132 -10.18 6.11 1.89
N LYS A 133 -11.23 6.91 2.04
CA LYS A 133 -12.50 6.86 1.29
C LYS A 133 -12.43 7.40 -0.16
N LEU A 134 -11.24 7.56 -0.77
CA LEU A 134 -11.16 7.94 -2.18
C LEU A 134 -11.94 6.92 -3.03
N ALA A 135 -13.04 7.38 -3.63
CA ALA A 135 -13.65 6.75 -4.79
C ALA A 135 -12.54 6.50 -5.82
N GLY A 136 -12.57 5.35 -6.49
CA GLY A 136 -11.52 4.92 -7.41
C GLY A 136 -11.02 6.04 -8.33
N ILE A 137 -9.73 6.03 -8.65
CA ILE A 137 -9.14 7.08 -9.48
C ILE A 137 -9.66 6.90 -10.91
N ASP A 138 -10.16 7.96 -11.54
CA ASP A 138 -10.51 7.91 -12.96
C ASP A 138 -9.21 7.96 -13.77
N PHE A 139 -9.06 7.02 -14.71
CA PHE A 139 -7.91 6.95 -15.60
C PHE A 139 -7.69 8.25 -16.38
N LYS A 140 -8.76 8.98 -16.73
CA LYS A 140 -8.65 10.28 -17.43
C LYS A 140 -7.95 11.37 -16.62
N GLN A 141 -7.88 11.21 -15.30
CA GLN A 141 -7.17 12.15 -14.42
C GLN A 141 -5.66 11.88 -14.38
N LEU A 142 -5.21 10.75 -14.94
CA LEU A 142 -3.80 10.39 -14.97
C LEU A 142 -3.13 10.99 -16.20
N SER A 143 -2.02 11.69 -15.98
CA SER A 143 -1.14 12.13 -17.07
C SER A 143 0.04 11.17 -17.17
N LEU A 144 0.04 10.28 -18.17
CA LEU A 144 1.17 9.39 -18.43
C LEU A 144 2.28 10.20 -19.12
N SER A 145 3.50 10.15 -18.59
CA SER A 145 4.63 10.93 -19.12
C SER A 145 5.68 10.05 -19.81
N GLN A 146 6.16 8.99 -19.15
CA GLN A 146 7.25 8.16 -19.66
C GLN A 146 6.97 6.69 -19.36
N LYS A 147 7.11 5.83 -20.37
CA LYS A 147 7.11 4.37 -20.18
C LYS A 147 8.48 3.94 -19.64
N LEU A 148 8.50 3.30 -18.48
CA LEU A 148 9.73 2.86 -17.82
C LEU A 148 10.06 1.41 -18.15
N ASN A 149 9.04 0.54 -18.21
CA ASN A 149 9.22 -0.88 -18.47
C ASN A 149 7.96 -1.49 -19.10
N GLU A 150 8.15 -2.53 -19.90
CA GLU A 150 7.08 -3.41 -20.39
C GLU A 150 7.54 -4.86 -20.34
N ASN A 151 6.71 -5.72 -19.76
CA ASN A 151 6.93 -7.16 -19.73
C ASN A 151 5.61 -7.93 -19.89
N GLN A 152 5.70 -9.26 -19.78
CA GLN A 152 4.54 -10.16 -19.90
C GLN A 152 3.48 -9.92 -18.80
N SER A 153 3.88 -9.39 -17.65
CA SER A 153 2.99 -9.13 -16.51
C SER A 153 2.35 -7.75 -16.55
N GLY A 154 2.86 -6.82 -17.37
CA GLY A 154 2.31 -5.47 -17.40
C GLY A 154 3.25 -4.42 -17.97
N GLU A 155 2.84 -3.18 -17.78
CA GLU A 155 3.60 -1.97 -18.13
C GLU A 155 3.78 -1.11 -16.89
N LEU A 156 4.94 -0.46 -16.80
CA LEU A 156 5.28 0.48 -15.75
C LEU A 156 5.47 1.86 -16.39
N TRP A 157 4.71 2.83 -15.91
CA TRP A 157 4.74 4.20 -16.40
C TRP A 157 5.02 5.18 -15.26
N LYS A 158 5.81 6.21 -15.55
CA LYS A 158 5.85 7.44 -14.76
C LYS A 158 4.73 8.35 -15.25
N GLY A 159 4.10 9.07 -14.33
CA GLY A 159 3.06 10.04 -14.66
C GLY A 159 2.80 11.04 -13.54
N ARG A 160 1.73 11.81 -13.69
CA ARG A 160 1.25 12.78 -12.70
C ARG A 160 -0.23 12.58 -12.39
N TRP A 161 -0.60 12.78 -11.12
CA TRP A 161 -1.99 12.82 -10.66
C TRP A 161 -2.13 13.85 -9.55
N GLN A 162 -3.11 14.76 -9.70
CA GLN A 162 -3.35 15.88 -8.77
C GLN A 162 -2.10 16.72 -8.45
N GLY A 163 -1.21 16.87 -9.44
CA GLY A 163 0.04 17.62 -9.29
C GLY A 163 1.21 16.85 -8.66
N ASN A 164 1.00 15.60 -8.24
CA ASN A 164 2.06 14.76 -7.67
C ASN A 164 2.61 13.77 -8.71
N ASP A 165 3.91 13.52 -8.67
CA ASP A 165 4.56 12.48 -9.46
C ASP A 165 4.18 11.09 -8.92
N ILE A 166 3.77 10.22 -9.84
CA ILE A 166 3.28 8.87 -9.53
C ILE A 166 3.89 7.82 -10.45
N ILE A 167 3.87 6.59 -9.95
CA ILE A 167 4.06 5.38 -10.72
C ILE A 167 2.70 4.74 -11.02
N ILE A 168 2.53 4.33 -12.26
CA ILE A 168 1.34 3.67 -12.79
C ILE A 168 1.75 2.27 -13.24
N LYS A 169 1.27 1.25 -12.53
CA LYS A 169 1.47 -0.17 -12.87
C LYS A 169 0.23 -0.68 -13.58
N MET A 170 0.29 -0.82 -14.89
CA MET A 170 -0.78 -1.39 -15.72
C MET A 170 -0.58 -2.90 -15.82
N LEU A 171 -1.48 -3.69 -15.25
CA LEU A 171 -1.30 -5.13 -15.09
C LEU A 171 -1.90 -5.90 -16.27
N LYS A 172 -1.08 -6.60 -17.05
CA LYS A 172 -1.57 -7.47 -18.14
C LYS A 172 -2.11 -8.77 -17.54
N ILE A 173 -3.44 -8.86 -17.46
CA ILE A 173 -4.14 -10.03 -16.93
C ILE A 173 -4.85 -10.76 -18.07
N ARG A 174 -4.46 -12.02 -18.29
CA ARG A 174 -5.15 -12.91 -19.23
C ARG A 174 -6.58 -13.19 -18.76
N ASP A 175 -7.54 -13.23 -19.69
CA ASP A 175 -8.94 -13.56 -19.42
C ASP A 175 -9.54 -12.71 -18.30
N TRP A 176 -9.58 -11.38 -18.48
CA TRP A 176 -10.13 -10.44 -17.50
C TRP A 176 -11.65 -10.65 -17.36
N THR A 177 -12.07 -11.22 -16.22
CA THR A 177 -13.48 -11.54 -15.94
C THR A 177 -14.07 -10.62 -14.87
N THR A 178 -15.39 -10.56 -14.80
CA THR A 178 -16.13 -9.87 -13.71
C THR A 178 -15.70 -10.35 -12.32
N ARG A 179 -15.34 -11.64 -12.19
CA ARG A 179 -14.81 -12.21 -10.94
C ARG A 179 -13.46 -11.58 -10.58
N LYS A 180 -12.50 -11.56 -11.51
CA LYS A 180 -11.18 -10.94 -11.30
C LYS A 180 -11.28 -9.44 -10.99
N SER A 181 -12.22 -8.74 -11.64
CA SER A 181 -12.50 -7.35 -11.31
C SER A 181 -13.05 -7.19 -9.89
N ARG A 182 -13.97 -8.05 -9.45
CA ARG A 182 -14.47 -8.05 -8.07
C ARG A 182 -13.34 -8.33 -7.08
N ASP A 183 -12.54 -9.36 -7.32
CA ASP A 183 -11.41 -9.74 -6.47
C ASP A 183 -10.39 -8.58 -6.37
N PHE A 184 -10.10 -7.92 -7.50
CA PHE A 184 -9.23 -6.75 -7.53
C PHE A 184 -9.76 -5.62 -6.64
N ASN A 185 -11.05 -5.28 -6.78
CA ASN A 185 -11.71 -4.25 -5.96
C ASN A 185 -11.77 -4.57 -4.49
N GLU A 186 -11.80 -5.85 -4.14
CA GLU A 186 -11.79 -6.28 -2.75
C GLU A 186 -10.38 -6.25 -2.16
N GLU A 187 -9.36 -6.60 -2.95
CA GLU A 187 -7.98 -6.75 -2.50
C GLU A 187 -7.21 -5.43 -2.47
N TYR A 188 -7.29 -4.58 -3.51
CA TYR A 188 -6.43 -3.38 -3.60
C TYR A 188 -6.63 -2.39 -2.45
N PRO A 189 -7.84 -2.18 -1.89
CA PRO A 189 -8.02 -1.24 -0.79
C PRO A 189 -7.23 -1.65 0.45
N LYS A 190 -7.02 -2.95 0.67
CA LYS A 190 -6.22 -3.51 1.77
C LYS A 190 -4.74 -3.10 1.68
N LEU A 191 -4.28 -2.68 0.51
CA LEU A 191 -2.89 -2.25 0.23
C LEU A 191 -2.66 -0.74 0.43
N ARG A 192 -3.71 0.01 0.77
CA ARG A 192 -3.68 1.47 0.97
C ARG A 192 -3.27 1.84 2.40
N ILE A 193 -2.11 1.36 2.83
CA ILE A 193 -1.67 1.42 4.23
C ILE A 193 -0.81 2.66 4.47
N PHE A 194 -1.45 3.76 4.89
CA PHE A 194 -0.79 5.05 5.07
C PHE A 194 -0.23 5.30 6.49
N SER A 195 -0.35 4.35 7.40
CA SER A 195 -0.11 4.52 8.84
C SER A 195 1.34 4.25 9.29
N HIS A 196 2.27 3.98 8.37
CA HIS A 196 3.65 3.68 8.73
C HIS A 196 4.65 4.34 7.75
N PRO A 197 5.74 4.97 8.23
CA PRO A 197 6.71 5.64 7.37
C PRO A 197 7.45 4.69 6.43
N ASN A 198 7.81 3.48 6.88
CA ASN A 198 8.52 2.50 6.05
C ASN A 198 7.61 1.59 5.21
N VAL A 199 6.35 1.97 5.01
CA VAL A 199 5.42 1.28 4.09
C VAL A 199 5.03 2.29 3.02
N LEU A 200 5.23 1.93 1.75
CA LEU A 200 4.80 2.72 0.61
C LEU A 200 3.41 2.26 0.18
N PRO A 201 2.35 3.05 0.45
CA PRO A 201 0.98 2.65 0.17
C PRO A 201 0.65 2.68 -1.31
N VAL A 202 -0.35 1.87 -1.69
CA VAL A 202 -1.12 2.11 -2.91
C VAL A 202 -1.94 3.38 -2.73
N LEU A 203 -1.80 4.34 -3.65
CA LEU A 203 -2.59 5.58 -3.65
C LEU A 203 -4.03 5.30 -4.05
N GLY A 204 -4.19 4.51 -5.11
CA GLY A 204 -5.47 4.08 -5.64
C GLY A 204 -5.30 3.13 -6.82
N ALA A 205 -6.42 2.85 -7.49
CA ALA A 205 -6.48 1.93 -8.61
C ALA A 205 -7.51 2.38 -9.66
N CYS A 206 -7.33 1.93 -10.90
CA CYS A 206 -8.26 2.14 -12.02
C CYS A 206 -8.55 0.80 -12.72
N GLN A 207 -9.76 0.59 -13.22
CA GLN A 207 -10.16 -0.70 -13.82
C GLN A 207 -11.27 -0.61 -14.88
N ALA A 208 -11.80 0.58 -15.17
CA ALA A 208 -12.90 0.79 -16.10
C ALA A 208 -12.43 1.54 -17.36
N PRO A 209 -13.09 1.33 -18.52
CA PRO A 209 -12.78 2.06 -19.75
C PRO A 209 -12.65 3.57 -19.47
N PRO A 210 -11.55 4.20 -19.90
CA PRO A 210 -10.66 3.77 -20.99
C PRO A 210 -9.55 2.78 -20.60
N ALA A 211 -9.44 2.33 -19.34
CA ALA A 211 -8.36 1.44 -18.92
C ALA A 211 -8.49 0.05 -19.59
N PRO A 212 -7.51 -0.41 -20.39
CA PRO A 212 -7.55 -1.72 -21.04
C PRO A 212 -7.31 -2.88 -20.06
N HIS A 213 -6.71 -2.58 -18.91
CA HIS A 213 -6.26 -3.51 -17.89
C HIS A 213 -6.34 -2.87 -16.51
N PRO A 214 -6.40 -3.65 -15.40
CA PRO A 214 -6.39 -3.07 -14.05
C PRO A 214 -5.06 -2.37 -13.77
N ILE A 215 -5.16 -1.21 -13.11
CA ILE A 215 -4.06 -0.28 -12.88
C ILE A 215 -3.90 -0.05 -11.38
N ILE A 216 -2.66 -0.09 -10.89
CA ILE A 216 -2.29 0.31 -9.54
C ILE A 216 -1.45 1.58 -9.59
N ILE A 217 -1.75 2.53 -8.71
CA ILE A 217 -1.07 3.82 -8.62
C ILE A 217 -0.36 3.92 -7.28
N SER A 218 0.91 4.30 -7.31
CA SER A 218 1.75 4.57 -6.13
C SER A 218 2.56 5.86 -6.33
N HIS A 219 3.17 6.38 -5.28
CA HIS A 219 4.10 7.52 -5.42
C HIS A 219 5.29 7.15 -6.32
N TRP A 220 5.81 8.14 -7.03
CA TRP A 220 7.11 8.06 -7.70
C TRP A 220 8.24 8.06 -6.67
N MET A 221 9.21 7.17 -6.86
CA MET A 221 10.39 7.04 -6.01
C MET A 221 11.62 7.34 -6.88
N PRO A 222 12.35 8.43 -6.64
CA PRO A 222 13.36 8.93 -7.58
C PRO A 222 14.54 7.98 -7.77
N TYR A 223 14.91 7.23 -6.74
CA TYR A 223 15.97 6.24 -6.79
C TYR A 223 15.47 4.83 -7.21
N GLY A 224 14.16 4.68 -7.42
CA GLY A 224 13.55 3.41 -7.74
C GLY A 224 13.57 2.41 -6.59
N SER A 225 13.76 1.14 -6.92
CA SER A 225 13.87 0.06 -5.94
C SER A 225 15.27 -0.04 -5.35
N LEU A 226 15.39 -0.69 -4.20
CA LEU A 226 16.68 -1.02 -3.59
C LEU A 226 17.56 -1.81 -4.58
N TYR A 227 16.97 -2.68 -5.41
CA TYR A 227 17.70 -3.38 -6.47
C TYR A 227 18.37 -2.41 -7.46
N ASN A 228 17.66 -1.35 -7.88
CA ASN A 228 18.24 -0.35 -8.78
C ASN A 228 19.43 0.37 -8.12
N VAL A 229 19.27 0.75 -6.86
CA VAL A 229 20.31 1.43 -6.06
C VAL A 229 21.56 0.57 -5.92
N LEU A 230 21.40 -0.74 -5.69
CA LEU A 230 22.52 -1.65 -5.44
C LEU A 230 23.22 -2.11 -6.71
N HIS A 231 22.49 -2.36 -7.80
CA HIS A 231 23.01 -3.16 -8.92
C HIS A 231 22.93 -2.49 -10.29
N GLU A 232 22.03 -1.52 -10.49
CA GLU A 232 21.79 -0.92 -11.81
C GLU A 232 22.39 0.49 -11.94
N GLY A 233 23.26 0.88 -11.01
CA GLY A 233 24.04 2.11 -11.09
C GLY A 233 23.20 3.36 -10.84
N THR A 234 22.92 3.64 -9.57
CA THR A 234 22.48 4.99 -9.17
C THR A 234 23.70 5.87 -8.88
N ASN A 235 23.55 7.20 -8.96
CA ASN A 235 24.61 8.15 -8.58
C ASN A 235 24.96 8.12 -7.08
N PHE A 236 24.38 7.18 -6.33
CA PHE A 236 24.50 7.07 -4.89
C PHE A 236 25.22 5.78 -4.53
N VAL A 237 26.37 5.92 -3.86
CA VAL A 237 27.08 4.78 -3.28
C VAL A 237 26.54 4.55 -1.88
N VAL A 238 25.98 3.38 -1.66
CA VAL A 238 25.51 2.98 -0.34
C VAL A 238 26.73 2.54 0.48
N ASP A 239 27.01 3.23 1.57
CA ASP A 239 28.05 2.82 2.53
C ASP A 239 27.49 1.85 3.59
N GLN A 240 28.31 1.51 4.57
CA GLN A 240 27.91 0.61 5.65
C GLN A 240 26.81 1.21 6.53
N MET A 241 26.89 2.51 6.84
CA MET A 241 25.91 3.19 7.71
C MET A 241 24.54 3.23 7.03
N GLN A 242 24.50 3.57 5.74
CA GLN A 242 23.28 3.59 4.96
C GLN A 242 22.72 2.17 4.74
N ALA A 243 23.57 1.16 4.57
CA ALA A 243 23.11 -0.23 4.50
C ALA A 243 22.39 -0.67 5.78
N VAL A 244 22.96 -0.34 6.95
CA VAL A 244 22.30 -0.59 8.25
C VAL A 244 21.01 0.21 8.37
N LYS A 245 20.98 1.47 7.90
CA LYS A 245 19.74 2.27 7.86
C LYS A 245 18.65 1.64 7.00
N PHE A 246 18.97 1.19 5.80
CA PHE A 246 18.00 0.51 4.95
C PHE A 246 17.50 -0.79 5.61
N ALA A 247 18.39 -1.58 6.20
CA ALA A 247 18.00 -2.78 6.95
C ALA A 247 17.06 -2.45 8.12
N PHE A 248 17.35 -1.39 8.88
CA PHE A 248 16.50 -0.91 9.97
C PHE A 248 15.12 -0.47 9.48
N ASP A 249 15.06 0.36 8.44
CA ASP A 249 13.83 0.84 7.82
C ASP A 249 12.95 -0.32 7.33
N ILE A 250 13.54 -1.30 6.65
CA ILE A 250 12.84 -2.51 6.17
C ILE A 250 12.33 -3.32 7.36
N ALA A 251 13.16 -3.53 8.39
CA ALA A 251 12.76 -4.30 9.57
C ALA A 251 11.59 -3.64 10.32
N ARG A 252 11.59 -2.31 10.45
CA ARG A 252 10.47 -1.56 11.04
C ARG A 252 9.19 -1.67 10.22
N GLY A 253 9.30 -1.56 8.90
CA GLY A 253 8.17 -1.75 8.01
C GLY A 253 7.57 -3.15 8.15
N MET A 254 8.40 -4.20 8.13
CA MET A 254 7.93 -5.58 8.28
C MET A 254 7.38 -5.90 9.67
N ALA A 255 8.00 -5.38 10.74
CA ALA A 255 7.46 -5.44 12.10
C ALA A 255 6.02 -4.93 12.12
N PHE A 256 5.78 -3.73 11.60
CA PHE A 256 4.45 -3.16 11.50
C PHE A 256 3.50 -4.01 10.63
N LEU A 257 3.92 -4.46 9.45
CA LEU A 257 3.07 -5.29 8.58
C LEU A 257 2.69 -6.63 9.25
N HIS A 258 3.56 -7.18 10.08
CA HIS A 258 3.30 -8.41 10.84
C HIS A 258 2.32 -8.23 12.00
N THR A 259 2.00 -6.98 12.39
CA THR A 259 0.93 -6.66 13.34
C THR A 259 -0.46 -6.62 12.71
N LEU A 260 -0.55 -6.60 11.39
CA LEU A 260 -1.84 -6.55 10.69
C LEU A 260 -2.56 -7.89 10.77
N GLU A 261 -3.86 -7.83 11.04
CA GLU A 261 -4.74 -9.00 11.08
C GLU A 261 -5.94 -8.79 10.13
N PRO A 262 -6.12 -9.65 9.12
CA PRO A 262 -5.19 -10.71 8.69
C PRO A 262 -3.89 -10.14 8.08
N LEU A 263 -2.83 -10.96 8.06
CA LEU A 263 -1.59 -10.63 7.35
C LEU A 263 -1.86 -10.36 5.87
N ILE A 264 -1.06 -9.48 5.27
CA ILE A 264 -1.14 -9.19 3.83
C ILE A 264 -0.80 -10.46 3.04
N PRO A 265 -1.72 -11.01 2.24
CA PRO A 265 -1.45 -12.20 1.47
C PRO A 265 -0.53 -11.89 0.29
N ARG A 266 0.32 -12.85 -0.10
CA ARG A 266 1.18 -12.78 -1.31
C ARG A 266 2.08 -11.54 -1.36
N HIS A 267 2.49 -11.06 -0.19
CA HIS A 267 3.62 -10.16 -0.05
C HIS A 267 4.91 -10.98 -0.10
N HIS A 268 5.85 -10.59 -0.96
CA HIS A 268 7.15 -11.27 -1.08
C HIS A 268 8.25 -10.22 -0.95
N LEU A 269 8.94 -10.24 0.19
CA LEU A 269 10.01 -9.29 0.47
C LEU A 269 11.26 -9.63 -0.37
N ASN A 270 11.78 -8.63 -1.08
CA ASN A 270 13.03 -8.68 -1.86
C ASN A 270 13.45 -7.26 -2.25
N SER A 271 14.64 -7.07 -2.84
CA SER A 271 15.19 -5.75 -3.15
C SER A 271 14.41 -4.99 -4.23
N ARG A 272 13.62 -5.67 -5.07
CA ARG A 272 12.74 -5.03 -6.06
C ARG A 272 11.43 -4.54 -5.44
N SER A 273 11.02 -5.10 -4.31
CA SER A 273 9.80 -4.72 -3.57
C SER A 273 10.03 -3.59 -2.55
N VAL A 274 11.28 -3.22 -2.30
CA VAL A 274 11.65 -2.11 -1.41
C VAL A 274 12.00 -0.92 -2.28
N MET A 275 11.36 0.23 -2.03
CA MET A 275 11.59 1.48 -2.76
C MET A 275 12.38 2.46 -1.91
N ILE A 276 13.25 3.25 -2.56
CA ILE A 276 14.09 4.24 -1.90
C ILE A 276 13.55 5.64 -2.22
N ASP A 277 13.19 6.34 -1.15
CA ASP A 277 12.65 7.70 -1.19
C ASP A 277 13.76 8.76 -1.29
N GLU A 278 13.39 10.01 -1.56
CA GLU A 278 14.31 11.13 -1.75
C GLU A 278 15.22 11.40 -0.53
N ASP A 279 14.73 11.10 0.67
CA ASP A 279 15.41 11.25 1.95
C ASP A 279 16.23 10.01 2.36
N MET A 280 16.48 9.10 1.41
CA MET A 280 17.16 7.81 1.63
C MET A 280 16.45 6.92 2.66
N THR A 281 15.12 7.02 2.76
CA THR A 281 14.30 6.09 3.54
C THR A 281 13.86 4.90 2.69
N ALA A 282 14.07 3.69 3.20
CA ALA A 282 13.55 2.49 2.57
C ALA A 282 12.07 2.29 2.94
N ARG A 283 11.24 2.01 1.93
CA ARG A 283 9.81 1.78 2.09
C ARG A 283 9.38 0.50 1.36
N ILE A 284 8.64 -0.36 2.06
CA ILE A 284 8.12 -1.60 1.48
C ILE A 284 6.91 -1.27 0.59
N SER A 285 6.99 -1.61 -0.69
CA SER A 285 5.97 -1.26 -1.68
C SER A 285 4.76 -2.17 -1.62
N MET A 286 3.62 -1.60 -1.24
CA MET A 286 2.34 -2.32 -1.29
C MET A 286 1.84 -2.51 -2.72
N ALA A 287 2.37 -1.74 -3.68
CA ALA A 287 2.08 -1.90 -5.10
C ALA A 287 2.80 -3.10 -5.75
N ASP A 288 3.65 -3.82 -5.01
CA ASP A 288 4.33 -5.04 -5.48
C ASP A 288 3.69 -6.33 -4.93
N VAL A 289 2.71 -6.20 -4.03
CA VAL A 289 1.89 -7.32 -3.56
C VAL A 289 1.08 -7.90 -4.71
N LYS A 290 1.04 -9.23 -4.81
CA LYS A 290 0.32 -9.92 -5.88
C LYS A 290 -1.14 -10.17 -5.53
N PHE A 291 -2.02 -9.90 -6.49
CA PHE A 291 -3.45 -10.22 -6.38
C PHE A 291 -3.70 -11.73 -6.51
N SER A 292 -4.81 -12.23 -5.98
CA SER A 292 -5.15 -13.67 -6.02
C SER A 292 -5.16 -14.29 -7.42
N PHE A 293 -5.49 -13.50 -8.44
CA PHE A 293 -5.55 -13.94 -9.84
C PHE A 293 -4.27 -13.68 -10.64
N GLN A 294 -3.24 -13.07 -10.03
CA GLN A 294 -1.96 -12.83 -10.71
C GLN A 294 -1.07 -14.07 -10.64
N CYS A 295 -0.66 -14.55 -11.82
CA CYS A 295 0.36 -15.58 -12.00
C CYS A 295 0.26 -16.76 -11.01
N PRO A 296 -0.89 -17.46 -10.93
CA PRO A 296 -1.06 -18.56 -9.97
C PRO A 296 0.00 -19.63 -10.19
N GLY A 297 0.73 -19.97 -9.11
CA GLY A 297 1.76 -21.01 -9.11
C GLY A 297 3.11 -20.62 -9.73
N ARG A 298 3.35 -19.34 -10.05
CA ARG A 298 4.65 -18.87 -10.57
C ARG A 298 5.35 -17.95 -9.57
N MET A 299 6.64 -18.19 -9.37
CA MET A 299 7.50 -17.37 -8.51
C MET A 299 8.58 -16.69 -9.35
N TYR A 300 8.75 -15.39 -9.13
CA TYR A 300 9.65 -14.54 -9.93
C TYR A 300 10.94 -14.13 -9.19
N ALA A 301 11.01 -14.35 -7.87
CA ALA A 301 12.17 -13.98 -7.05
C ALA A 301 12.58 -15.11 -6.08
N PRO A 302 12.88 -16.32 -6.58
CA PRO A 302 13.14 -17.49 -5.75
C PRO A 302 14.40 -17.37 -4.88
N ALA A 303 15.34 -16.49 -5.24
CA ALA A 303 16.57 -16.30 -4.47
C ALA A 303 16.35 -15.77 -3.04
N TRP A 304 15.22 -15.08 -2.78
CA TRP A 304 14.87 -14.56 -1.46
C TRP A 304 13.92 -15.48 -0.68
N VAL A 305 13.54 -16.63 -1.24
CA VAL A 305 12.52 -17.49 -0.64
C VAL A 305 13.14 -18.47 0.35
N ALA A 306 12.45 -18.63 1.47
CA ALA A 306 12.83 -19.55 2.52
C ALA A 306 12.71 -21.01 2.05
N PRO A 307 13.48 -21.94 2.64
CA PRO A 307 13.46 -23.36 2.27
C PRO A 307 12.06 -23.99 2.37
N GLU A 308 11.27 -23.54 3.34
CA GLU A 308 9.89 -23.98 3.56
C GLU A 308 8.84 -23.15 2.81
N GLY A 309 9.26 -22.12 2.07
CA GLY A 309 8.38 -21.23 1.31
C GLY A 309 7.76 -21.90 0.09
N GLU A 310 6.84 -21.19 -0.57
CA GLU A 310 6.20 -21.68 -1.80
C GLU A 310 7.26 -21.78 -2.92
N CYS A 311 7.72 -22.98 -3.28
CA CYS A 311 8.66 -23.11 -4.41
C CYS A 311 7.90 -23.52 -5.70
N PRO A 312 8.17 -22.89 -6.86
CA PRO A 312 7.50 -23.28 -8.10
C PRO A 312 7.91 -24.70 -8.51
N VAL A 313 6.92 -25.57 -8.71
CA VAL A 313 7.09 -26.84 -9.42
C VAL A 313 6.89 -26.60 -10.93
N PRO A 314 7.57 -27.36 -11.82
CA PRO A 314 7.42 -27.18 -13.25
C PRO A 314 5.98 -27.47 -13.69
N SER A 315 5.38 -26.55 -14.45
CA SER A 315 4.38 -26.96 -15.44
C SER A 315 5.12 -27.14 -16.77
N PRO A 316 5.13 -28.32 -17.41
CA PRO A 316 5.74 -28.46 -18.71
C PRO A 316 5.07 -27.49 -19.69
N PRO A 317 5.81 -26.92 -20.66
CA PRO A 317 5.18 -26.21 -21.76
C PRO A 317 4.18 -27.17 -22.42
N ARG A 318 2.89 -26.81 -22.49
CA ARG A 318 1.93 -27.60 -23.27
C ARG A 318 2.45 -27.61 -24.71
N PRO A 319 2.71 -28.78 -25.32
CA PRO A 319 3.01 -28.82 -26.72
C PRO A 319 1.83 -28.23 -27.50
N ALA A 320 2.13 -27.44 -28.52
CA ALA A 320 1.14 -27.07 -29.51
C ALA A 320 0.48 -28.34 -30.06
N LEU A 321 -0.85 -28.28 -30.19
CA LEU A 321 -1.75 -29.34 -30.67
C LEU A 321 -1.12 -30.27 -31.73
N HIS A 322 -0.81 -31.50 -31.36
CA HIS A 322 -0.97 -32.69 -32.19
C HIS A 322 -1.23 -33.91 -31.29
N PRO A 323 -2.18 -34.80 -31.62
CA PRO A 323 -2.47 -35.97 -30.82
C PRO A 323 -1.50 -37.11 -31.20
N GLN A 324 -0.76 -37.63 -30.23
CA GLN A 324 -0.15 -38.95 -30.30
C GLN A 324 -0.54 -39.71 -29.01
N PRO A 325 -1.01 -40.97 -29.12
CA PRO A 325 -1.41 -41.75 -27.95
C PRO A 325 -0.19 -42.47 -27.35
N HIS A 326 -0.28 -42.74 -26.05
CA HIS A 326 0.63 -43.57 -25.24
C HIS A 326 1.88 -42.88 -24.67
N SER A 327 1.77 -42.37 -23.44
CA SER A 327 2.76 -42.59 -22.38
C SER A 327 2.14 -42.32 -21.00
N ALA A 328 2.51 -43.17 -20.04
CA ALA A 328 1.97 -43.27 -18.69
C ALA A 328 2.13 -41.97 -17.85
N PRO A 329 1.33 -41.77 -16.78
CA PRO A 329 1.32 -40.53 -16.04
C PRO A 329 2.54 -40.43 -15.11
N SER A 330 3.57 -39.69 -15.50
CA SER A 330 4.65 -39.27 -14.61
C SER A 330 4.21 -38.06 -13.78
N HIS A 331 3.27 -38.27 -12.85
CA HIS A 331 2.92 -37.28 -11.84
C HIS A 331 3.98 -37.28 -10.73
N LEU A 332 4.99 -36.42 -10.84
CA LEU A 332 5.76 -36.01 -9.66
C LEU A 332 4.85 -35.15 -8.76
N PRO A 333 4.69 -35.48 -7.47
CA PRO A 333 3.82 -34.72 -6.59
C PRO A 333 4.34 -33.28 -6.44
N ALA A 334 3.42 -32.32 -6.52
CA ALA A 334 3.71 -30.91 -6.33
C ALA A 334 4.35 -30.68 -4.96
N LEU A 335 5.60 -30.20 -4.91
CA LEU A 335 6.32 -29.81 -3.68
C LEU A 335 5.80 -28.50 -3.05
N GLN A 336 4.53 -28.16 -3.31
CA GLN A 336 3.89 -27.01 -2.67
C GLN A 336 3.32 -27.45 -1.33
N LYS A 337 3.97 -27.03 -0.23
CA LYS A 337 3.29 -27.00 1.07
C LYS A 337 2.06 -26.10 0.95
N LYS A 338 0.97 -26.47 1.64
CA LYS A 338 -0.24 -25.64 1.57
C LYS A 338 0.08 -24.25 2.13
N PRO A 339 -0.49 -23.16 1.58
CA PRO A 339 -0.26 -21.80 2.09
C PRO A 339 -0.57 -21.62 3.59
N GLU A 340 -1.40 -22.49 4.15
CA GLU A 340 -1.80 -22.57 5.57
C GLU A 340 -0.73 -23.21 6.47
N GLU A 341 0.19 -24.00 5.90
CA GLU A 341 1.27 -24.70 6.60
C GLU A 341 2.57 -23.89 6.65
N ILE A 342 2.66 -22.80 5.88
CA ILE A 342 3.85 -21.96 5.79
C ILE A 342 3.80 -20.89 6.87
N ASN A 343 4.80 -20.88 7.76
CA ASN A 343 5.00 -19.79 8.70
C ASN A 343 5.52 -18.55 7.95
N ARG A 344 4.60 -17.75 7.40
CA ARG A 344 4.93 -16.56 6.60
C ARG A 344 5.83 -15.56 7.32
N ARG A 345 5.64 -15.39 8.64
CA ARG A 345 6.47 -14.46 9.42
C ARG A 345 7.92 -14.90 9.44
N SER A 346 8.16 -16.19 9.63
CA SER A 346 9.52 -16.77 9.57
C SER A 346 10.09 -16.78 8.15
N ALA A 347 9.25 -16.96 7.12
CA ALA A 347 9.68 -16.88 5.73
C ALA A 347 10.11 -15.45 5.34
N ASP A 348 9.38 -14.42 5.76
CA ASP A 348 9.76 -13.02 5.54
C ASP A 348 11.09 -12.67 6.23
N MET A 349 11.35 -13.23 7.42
CA MET A 349 12.61 -13.05 8.14
C MET A 349 13.80 -13.63 7.37
N TRP A 350 13.59 -14.74 6.66
CA TRP A 350 14.60 -15.29 5.75
C TRP A 350 14.86 -14.35 4.58
N SER A 351 13.80 -13.87 3.91
CA SER A 351 13.92 -12.91 2.81
C SER A 351 14.64 -11.62 3.24
N PHE A 352 14.40 -11.16 4.46
CA PHE A 352 15.11 -10.04 5.07
C PHE A 352 16.61 -10.33 5.24
N ALA A 353 16.98 -11.55 5.59
CA ALA A 353 18.39 -11.91 5.73
C ALA A 353 19.13 -11.96 4.38
N VAL A 354 18.45 -12.40 3.32
CA VAL A 354 18.97 -12.33 1.94
C VAL A 354 19.12 -10.87 1.50
N LEU A 355 18.19 -9.99 1.86
CA LEU A 355 18.35 -8.54 1.67
C LEU A 355 19.54 -7.97 2.43
N LEU A 356 19.76 -8.43 3.67
CA LEU A 356 20.92 -8.01 4.47
C LEU A 356 22.23 -8.49 3.85
N TRP A 357 22.24 -9.70 3.28
CA TRP A 357 23.36 -10.20 2.48
C TRP A 357 23.63 -9.26 1.30
N GLU A 358 22.60 -8.97 0.49
CA GLU A 358 22.67 -8.12 -0.70
C GLU A 358 23.15 -6.69 -0.38
N LEU A 359 22.68 -6.13 0.73
CA LEU A 359 23.08 -4.81 1.23
C LEU A 359 24.56 -4.74 1.61
N VAL A 360 25.17 -5.85 2.03
CA VAL A 360 26.54 -5.86 2.54
C VAL A 360 27.53 -6.30 1.46
N THR A 361 27.15 -7.27 0.63
CA THR A 361 28.01 -7.78 -0.45
C THR A 361 27.94 -6.93 -1.70
N ARG A 362 26.84 -6.19 -1.91
CA ARG A 362 26.52 -5.51 -3.18
C ARG A 362 26.46 -6.46 -4.37
N GLU A 363 26.18 -7.73 -4.11
CA GLU A 363 26.07 -8.76 -5.13
C GLU A 363 24.60 -9.16 -5.32
N VAL A 364 24.25 -9.61 -6.52
CA VAL A 364 22.94 -10.21 -6.79
C VAL A 364 22.98 -11.68 -6.34
N PRO A 365 22.06 -12.13 -5.47
CA PRO A 365 22.06 -13.50 -4.99
C PRO A 365 21.92 -14.49 -6.16
N PHE A 366 22.89 -15.40 -6.29
CA PHE A 366 22.94 -16.43 -7.34
C PHE A 366 22.87 -15.89 -8.77
N ALA A 367 23.55 -14.78 -9.04
CA ALA A 367 23.52 -14.07 -10.33
C ALA A 367 23.76 -14.96 -11.56
N ASP A 368 24.54 -16.04 -11.41
CA ASP A 368 24.92 -16.96 -12.49
C ASP A 368 23.83 -17.97 -12.86
N LEU A 369 22.73 -18.03 -12.10
CA LEU A 369 21.67 -19.03 -12.27
C LEU A 369 20.36 -18.37 -12.72
N SER A 370 19.58 -19.08 -13.54
CA SER A 370 18.23 -18.67 -13.87
C SER A 370 17.29 -18.81 -12.65
N ASN A 371 16.22 -18.03 -12.61
CA ASN A 371 15.19 -18.15 -11.56
C ASN A 371 14.66 -19.59 -11.41
N MET A 372 14.55 -20.35 -12.49
CA MET A 372 14.09 -21.73 -12.44
C MET A 372 15.11 -22.63 -11.73
N GLU A 373 16.39 -22.50 -12.08
CA GLU A 373 17.47 -23.23 -11.42
C GLU A 373 17.58 -22.86 -9.95
N ILE A 374 17.52 -21.56 -9.63
CA ILE A 374 17.55 -21.08 -8.25
C ILE A 374 16.40 -21.72 -7.45
N GLY A 375 15.17 -21.66 -7.95
CA GLY A 375 14.02 -22.26 -7.27
C GLY A 375 14.21 -23.76 -7.02
N MET A 376 14.61 -24.51 -8.05
CA MET A 376 14.87 -25.95 -7.91
C MET A 376 15.97 -26.24 -6.89
N LYS A 377 17.11 -25.56 -6.98
CA LYS A 377 18.25 -25.81 -6.10
C LYS A 377 18.00 -25.37 -4.66
N VAL A 378 17.25 -24.29 -4.45
CA VAL A 378 16.85 -23.85 -3.10
C VAL A 378 15.96 -24.91 -2.43
N ALA A 379 15.01 -25.48 -3.17
CA ALA A 379 14.07 -26.47 -2.65
C ALA A 379 14.65 -27.88 -2.51
N LEU A 380 15.53 -28.31 -3.43
CA LEU A 380 15.96 -29.71 -3.54
C LEU A 380 17.43 -29.95 -3.19
N GLU A 381 18.29 -28.95 -3.41
CA GLU A 381 19.75 -29.11 -3.31
C GLU A 381 20.35 -28.31 -2.14
N GLY A 382 19.52 -27.61 -1.36
CA GLY A 382 20.00 -26.82 -0.23
C GLY A 382 20.83 -25.60 -0.63
N LEU A 383 20.59 -25.00 -1.80
CA LEU A 383 21.29 -23.79 -2.23
C LEU A 383 20.98 -22.61 -1.30
N ARG A 384 22.01 -21.98 -0.75
CA ARG A 384 21.94 -20.85 0.20
C ARG A 384 23.00 -19.80 -0.10
N PRO A 385 22.72 -18.50 0.13
CA PRO A 385 23.76 -17.47 0.07
C PRO A 385 24.91 -17.76 1.06
N THR A 386 26.14 -17.69 0.59
CA THR A 386 27.34 -17.85 1.41
C THR A 386 27.78 -16.49 1.95
N ILE A 387 28.11 -16.40 3.25
CA ILE A 387 28.55 -15.14 3.86
C ILE A 387 30.06 -14.99 3.62
N PRO A 388 30.52 -14.02 2.80
CA PRO A 388 31.95 -13.86 2.53
C PRO A 388 32.73 -13.39 3.78
N PRO A 389 34.04 -13.66 3.83
CA PRO A 389 34.91 -13.12 4.87
C PRO A 389 35.01 -11.59 4.76
N GLY A 390 35.27 -10.90 5.87
CA GLY A 390 35.40 -9.43 5.92
C GLY A 390 34.13 -8.66 6.29
N ILE A 391 32.98 -9.33 6.41
CA ILE A 391 31.75 -8.72 6.93
C ILE A 391 31.84 -8.54 8.45
N SER A 392 31.27 -7.43 8.96
CA SER A 392 31.14 -7.15 10.39
C SER A 392 30.61 -8.38 11.17
N PRO A 393 31.25 -8.79 12.27
CA PRO A 393 30.82 -9.95 13.06
C PRO A 393 29.36 -9.84 13.54
N HIS A 394 28.90 -8.62 13.82
CA HIS A 394 27.54 -8.35 14.28
C HIS A 394 26.51 -8.63 13.18
N ILE A 395 26.78 -8.16 11.96
CA ILE A 395 25.92 -8.39 10.79
C ILE A 395 25.93 -9.86 10.38
N CYS A 396 27.11 -10.49 10.36
CA CYS A 396 27.24 -11.92 10.09
C CYS A 396 26.43 -12.77 11.09
N LYS A 397 26.49 -12.45 12.38
CA LYS A 397 25.68 -13.13 13.41
C LYS A 397 24.18 -12.91 13.20
N LEU A 398 23.76 -11.68 12.89
CA LEU A 398 22.36 -11.36 12.61
C LEU A 398 21.83 -12.17 11.41
N MET A 399 22.58 -12.17 10.30
CA MET A 399 22.23 -12.93 9.10
C MET A 399 22.07 -14.43 9.39
N LYS A 400 23.02 -15.05 10.13
CA LYS A 400 22.95 -16.46 10.50
C LYS A 400 21.72 -16.81 11.33
N ILE A 401 21.30 -15.93 12.24
CA ILE A 401 20.12 -16.14 13.07
C ILE A 401 18.83 -15.99 12.24
N CYS A 402 18.78 -15.02 11.33
CA CYS A 402 17.63 -14.81 10.45
C CYS A 402 17.50 -15.89 9.36
N MET A 403 18.62 -16.47 8.89
CA MET A 403 18.66 -17.59 7.93
C MET A 403 18.74 -18.97 8.61
N ASN A 404 18.15 -19.14 9.79
CA ASN A 404 18.12 -20.46 10.41
C ASN A 404 17.26 -21.43 9.57
N GLU A 405 17.76 -22.64 9.28
CA GLU A 405 16.97 -23.64 8.54
C GLU A 405 15.69 -24.03 9.28
N ASP A 406 15.70 -23.97 10.62
CA ASP A 406 14.51 -24.17 11.44
C ASP A 406 13.69 -22.85 11.53
N PRO A 407 12.49 -22.78 10.93
CA PRO A 407 11.68 -21.55 10.93
C PRO A 407 11.25 -21.11 12.32
N ALA A 408 11.16 -22.03 13.29
CA ALA A 408 10.78 -21.72 14.67
C ALA A 408 11.90 -21.02 15.46
N LYS A 409 13.16 -21.17 15.01
CA LYS A 409 14.33 -20.52 15.62
C LYS A 409 14.65 -19.14 15.04
N ARG A 410 13.97 -18.74 13.95
CA ARG A 410 14.12 -17.40 13.38
C ARG A 410 13.46 -16.36 14.28
N PRO A 411 14.09 -15.19 14.49
CA PRO A 411 13.53 -14.13 15.33
C PRO A 411 12.33 -13.47 14.64
N LYS A 412 11.54 -12.74 15.42
CA LYS A 412 10.53 -11.80 14.88
C LYS A 412 11.18 -10.44 14.57
N PHE A 413 10.58 -9.67 13.69
CA PHE A 413 11.08 -8.33 13.36
C PHE A 413 11.19 -7.41 14.60
N ASP A 414 10.22 -7.45 15.51
CA ASP A 414 10.25 -6.68 16.77
C ASP A 414 11.48 -6.98 17.64
N MET A 415 12.06 -8.18 17.52
CA MET A 415 13.26 -8.56 18.28
C MET A 415 14.55 -8.00 17.67
N ILE A 416 14.58 -7.79 16.35
CA ILE A 416 15.79 -7.33 15.64
C ILE A 416 15.82 -5.82 15.41
N VAL A 417 14.67 -5.15 15.42
CA VAL A 417 14.57 -3.68 15.26
C VAL A 417 15.47 -2.94 16.28
N PRO A 418 15.43 -3.23 17.60
CA PRO A 418 16.30 -2.56 18.57
C PRO A 418 17.79 -2.90 18.39
N ILE A 419 18.10 -4.05 17.79
CA ILE A 419 19.49 -4.44 17.49
C ILE A 419 20.03 -3.59 16.35
N LEU A 420 19.23 -3.42 15.28
CA LEU A 420 19.58 -2.60 14.13
C LEU A 420 19.65 -1.12 14.49
N GLU A 421 18.77 -0.62 15.34
CA GLU A 421 18.81 0.75 15.87
C GLU A 421 20.17 1.05 16.54
N LYS A 422 20.61 0.17 17.45
CA LYS A 422 21.92 0.29 18.10
C LYS A 422 23.11 0.16 17.14
N MET A 423 22.92 -0.47 15.98
CA MET A 423 23.97 -0.54 14.95
C MET A 423 24.05 0.75 14.13
N GLN A 424 23.01 1.58 14.10
CA GLN A 424 23.06 2.89 13.42
C GLN A 424 23.81 3.94 14.24
N GLU A 425 23.84 3.79 15.57
CA GLU A 425 24.50 4.71 16.49
C GLU A 425 26.03 4.49 16.60
N LYS A 426 26.54 3.40 16.01
CA LYS A 426 27.95 3.00 16.04
C LYS A 426 28.56 3.13 14.66
#